data_AF-A0A7X3GFN4-F1
#
_entry.id   AF-A0A7X3GFN4-F1
#
_cell.length_a   1.000
_cell.length_b   1.000
_cell.length_c   1.000
_cell.angle_alpha   90.00
_cell.angle_beta   90.00
_cell.angle_gamma   90.00
#
_symmetry.space_group_name_H-M   'P 1'
#
loop_
_entity.id
_entity.type
_entity.pdbx_description
1 polymer ?
#
loop_
_entity_poly.entity_id
_entity_poly.type
_entity_poly.pdbx_seq_one_letter_code
_entity_poly.pdbx_strand_id
1 'polypeptide(L)'
;MFKNFTLCNCIPLTPNYLIYVKGLYDNGDEGSQKFPDISLDPNGLLSENEFRAQFEQLWHSYCAGNLTFEQDFQFERQYNQLFTPDERGQANYETSWKLFISWWWQDPIGGKSVLERVSDLYIEEIWHGLDKQLSLLPKERDSIRYEIVMIYDRPFSHLPMNFGAFHFQTLDALLPVCKKDQIVETILTNIRSYKP
;
A
#
# COMPACT_ATOMS: atom_id res chain seq x y z
N MET A 1 -0.83 28.85 -13.89
CA MET A 1 -2.18 28.42 -13.45
C MET A 1 -2.31 26.95 -13.83
N PHE A 2 -2.40 26.05 -12.86
CA PHE A 2 -2.71 24.64 -13.16
C PHE A 2 -4.10 24.61 -13.79
N LYS A 3 -4.20 24.13 -15.04
CA LYS A 3 -5.50 24.14 -15.72
C LYS A 3 -6.42 23.04 -15.22
N ASN A 4 -5.87 21.90 -14.77
CA ASN A 4 -6.60 20.79 -14.14
C ASN A 4 -5.61 19.85 -13.43
N PHE A 5 -5.97 19.30 -12.28
CA PHE A 5 -5.34 18.10 -11.72
C PHE A 5 -6.44 17.12 -11.32
N THR A 6 -6.15 15.83 -11.40
CA THR A 6 -7.05 14.78 -10.91
C THR A 6 -6.45 14.21 -9.65
N LEU A 7 -7.25 14.09 -8.59
CA LEU A 7 -6.90 13.35 -7.39
C LEU A 7 -7.79 12.10 -7.35
N CYS A 8 -7.20 10.93 -7.15
CA CYS A 8 -7.96 9.69 -6.95
C CYS A 8 -7.35 8.82 -5.85
N ASN A 9 -8.21 8.05 -5.20
CA ASN A 9 -7.79 6.95 -4.34
C ASN A 9 -7.27 5.81 -5.21
N CYS A 10 -6.17 5.20 -4.78
CA CYS A 10 -5.63 3.98 -5.34
C CYS A 10 -5.47 2.99 -4.20
N ILE A 11 -6.08 1.81 -4.30
CA ILE A 11 -6.13 0.83 -3.22
C ILE A 11 -5.63 -0.49 -3.78
N PRO A 12 -4.32 -0.59 -3.98
CA PRO A 12 -3.75 -1.70 -4.72
C PRO A 12 -3.75 -2.99 -3.89
N LEU A 13 -4.08 -4.09 -4.55
CA LEU A 13 -4.13 -5.44 -4.00
C LEU A 13 -2.74 -5.89 -3.55
N THR A 14 -1.71 -5.64 -4.37
CA THR A 14 -0.35 -6.14 -4.17
C THR A 14 0.28 -5.75 -2.83
N PRO A 15 0.49 -4.45 -2.53
CA PRO A 15 1.16 -4.07 -1.29
C PRO A 15 0.30 -4.44 -0.08
N ASN A 16 -1.03 -4.41 -0.20
CA ASN A 16 -1.92 -4.89 0.86
C ASN A 16 -1.78 -6.40 1.10
N TYR A 17 -1.58 -7.21 0.05
CA TYR A 17 -1.27 -8.63 0.23
C TYR A 17 0.10 -8.85 0.87
N LEU A 18 1.12 -8.10 0.45
CA LEU A 18 2.44 -8.20 1.08
C LEU A 18 2.34 -7.93 2.59
N ILE A 19 1.68 -6.84 2.98
CA ILE A 19 1.46 -6.50 4.39
C ILE A 19 0.68 -7.60 5.12
N TYR A 20 -0.27 -8.25 4.44
CA TYR A 20 -1.01 -9.41 4.97
C TYR A 20 -0.10 -10.59 5.28
N VAL A 21 0.78 -10.96 4.34
CA VAL A 21 1.76 -12.03 4.58
C VAL A 21 2.70 -11.64 5.70
N LYS A 22 3.12 -10.37 5.80
CA LYS A 22 3.94 -9.93 6.92
C LYS A 22 3.25 -10.13 8.28
N GLY A 23 1.95 -9.85 8.38
CA GLY A 23 1.19 -10.10 9.61
C GLY A 23 1.23 -11.58 10.04
N LEU A 24 1.18 -12.51 9.08
CA LEU A 24 1.32 -13.95 9.35
C LEU A 24 2.68 -14.30 9.98
N TYR A 25 3.77 -13.69 9.48
CA TYR A 25 5.12 -13.89 10.03
C TYR A 25 5.28 -13.25 11.41
N ASP A 26 4.79 -12.02 11.60
CA ASP A 26 4.86 -11.32 12.90
C ASP A 26 4.15 -12.11 14.02
N ASN A 27 3.06 -12.81 13.70
CA ASN A 27 2.32 -13.63 14.68
C ASN A 27 2.99 -14.97 14.97
N GLY A 28 3.78 -15.52 14.03
CA GLY A 28 4.48 -16.79 14.19
C GLY A 28 5.65 -16.71 15.18
N ASP A 29 6.37 -15.60 15.21
CA ASP A 29 7.60 -15.45 16.00
C ASP A 29 7.43 -14.67 17.32
N GLU A 30 6.49 -13.71 17.40
CA GLU A 30 6.43 -12.76 18.53
C GLU A 30 5.20 -12.90 19.44
N GLY A 31 4.26 -13.80 19.15
CA GLY A 31 2.97 -13.83 19.86
C GLY A 31 2.18 -12.53 19.71
N SER A 32 2.50 -11.77 18.65
CA SER A 32 1.78 -10.57 18.24
C SER A 32 0.34 -10.93 17.85
N GLN A 33 -0.60 -10.01 18.03
CA GLN A 33 -2.00 -10.15 17.57
C GLN A 33 -2.25 -9.24 16.36
N LYS A 34 -1.32 -9.23 15.40
CA LYS A 34 -1.51 -8.44 14.18
C LYS A 34 -2.48 -9.13 13.26
N PHE A 35 -3.20 -8.35 12.48
CA PHE A 35 -3.99 -8.93 11.42
C PHE A 35 -3.07 -9.41 10.27
N PRO A 36 -3.25 -10.62 9.75
CA PRO A 36 -4.27 -11.60 10.13
C PRO A 36 -3.81 -12.54 11.25
N ASP A 37 -4.66 -12.78 12.25
CA ASP A 37 -4.37 -13.71 13.35
C ASP A 37 -4.68 -15.16 12.92
N ILE A 38 -3.78 -15.72 12.11
CA ILE A 38 -3.88 -17.08 11.56
C ILE A 38 -2.52 -17.73 11.59
N SER A 39 -2.46 -19.00 12.01
CA SER A 39 -1.24 -19.79 11.99
C SER A 39 -1.18 -20.65 10.72
N LEU A 40 -0.07 -20.56 10.00
CA LEU A 40 0.28 -21.44 8.89
C LEU A 40 1.19 -22.59 9.35
N ASP A 41 1.46 -23.58 8.50
CA ASP A 41 2.45 -24.63 8.82
C ASP A 41 3.85 -23.99 8.89
N PRO A 42 4.53 -23.99 10.05
CA PRO A 42 5.84 -23.37 10.19
C PRO A 42 6.89 -23.95 9.25
N ASN A 43 6.75 -25.21 8.83
CA ASN A 43 7.70 -25.85 7.93
C ASN A 43 7.57 -25.38 6.47
N GLY A 44 6.47 -24.69 6.13
CA GLY A 44 6.28 -24.07 4.83
C GLY A 44 6.64 -22.57 4.82
N LEU A 45 7.22 -22.05 5.91
CA LEU A 45 7.63 -20.66 6.03
C LEU A 45 9.15 -20.54 5.87
N LEU A 46 9.59 -19.42 5.31
CA LEU A 46 11.00 -19.07 5.26
C LEU A 46 11.50 -18.69 6.66
N SER A 47 12.83 -18.69 6.86
CA SER A 47 13.38 -18.02 8.05
C SER A 47 13.08 -16.52 8.01
N GLU A 48 13.03 -15.86 9.18
CA GLU A 48 12.71 -14.42 9.26
C GLU A 48 13.61 -13.55 8.34
N ASN A 49 14.91 -13.86 8.30
CA ASN A 49 15.87 -13.14 7.46
C ASN A 49 15.61 -13.35 5.96
N GLU A 50 15.29 -14.57 5.55
CA GLU A 50 14.98 -14.88 4.16
C GLU A 50 13.65 -14.22 3.74
N PHE A 51 12.63 -14.33 4.59
CA PHE A 51 11.34 -13.67 4.38
C PHE A 51 11.51 -12.16 4.21
N ARG A 52 12.22 -11.51 5.14
CA ARG A 52 12.50 -10.07 5.09
C ARG A 52 13.18 -9.66 3.79
N ALA A 53 14.22 -10.40 3.37
CA ALA A 53 14.92 -10.09 2.13
C ALA A 53 14.00 -10.21 0.89
N GLN A 54 13.20 -11.28 0.81
CA GLN A 54 12.27 -11.49 -0.30
C GLN A 54 11.14 -10.45 -0.32
N PHE A 55 10.63 -10.09 0.86
CA PHE A 55 9.62 -9.05 1.01
C PHE A 55 10.14 -7.71 0.50
N GLU A 56 11.31 -7.27 0.98
CA GLU A 56 11.87 -5.97 0.62
C GLU A 56 12.13 -5.89 -0.89
N GLN A 57 12.62 -6.97 -1.49
CA GLN A 57 12.79 -7.07 -2.94
C GLN A 57 11.46 -6.88 -3.69
N LEU A 58 10.39 -7.57 -3.26
CA LEU A 58 9.06 -7.43 -3.86
C LEU A 58 8.50 -6.02 -3.69
N TRP A 59 8.63 -5.45 -2.49
CA TRP A 59 8.17 -4.10 -2.19
C TRP A 59 8.86 -3.06 -3.07
N HIS A 60 10.19 -3.14 -3.19
CA HIS A 60 10.95 -2.24 -4.06
C HIS A 60 10.65 -2.46 -5.53
N SER A 61 10.48 -3.71 -5.98
CA SER A 61 10.08 -4.04 -7.35
C SER A 61 8.73 -3.41 -7.71
N TYR A 62 7.74 -3.55 -6.83
CA TYR A 62 6.43 -2.94 -6.98
C TYR A 62 6.53 -1.41 -7.09
N CYS A 63 7.31 -0.79 -6.20
CA CYS A 63 7.44 0.66 -6.15
C CYS A 63 8.28 1.26 -7.30
N ALA A 64 9.16 0.48 -7.92
CA ALA A 64 9.92 0.87 -9.10
C ALA A 64 9.11 0.76 -10.40
N GLY A 65 8.00 0.01 -10.39
CA GLY A 65 7.10 -0.13 -11.53
C GLY A 65 6.30 1.15 -11.83
N ASN A 66 5.99 1.36 -13.11
CA ASN A 66 4.99 2.34 -13.52
C ASN A 66 3.59 1.74 -13.30
N LEU A 67 3.11 1.77 -12.06
CA LEU A 67 1.87 1.11 -11.65
C LEU A 67 0.70 1.53 -12.55
N THR A 68 0.21 0.58 -13.34
CA THR A 68 -1.15 0.62 -13.88
C THR A 68 -2.00 -0.37 -13.07
N PHE A 69 -3.30 -0.11 -12.98
CA PHE A 69 -4.25 -1.05 -12.35
C PHE A 69 -4.13 -2.47 -12.92
N GLU A 70 -3.81 -2.59 -14.21
CA GLU A 70 -3.60 -3.87 -14.91
C GLU A 70 -2.34 -4.61 -14.45
N GLN A 71 -1.30 -3.90 -13.98
CA GLN A 71 -0.09 -4.52 -13.44
C GLN A 71 -0.29 -5.06 -12.03
N ASP A 72 -1.18 -4.47 -11.24
CA ASP A 72 -1.40 -4.85 -9.83
C ASP A 72 -1.93 -6.29 -9.67
N PHE A 73 -2.63 -6.84 -10.67
CA PHE A 73 -3.05 -8.24 -10.68
C PHE A 73 -1.97 -9.21 -11.21
N GLN A 74 -0.96 -8.73 -11.94
CA GLN A 74 0.04 -9.59 -12.58
C GLN A 74 1.12 -10.11 -11.61
N PHE A 75 1.20 -9.53 -10.40
CA PHE A 75 2.20 -9.89 -9.41
C PHE A 75 1.88 -11.14 -8.57
N GLU A 76 0.66 -11.70 -8.66
CA GLU A 76 0.19 -12.86 -7.87
C GLU A 76 1.22 -14.00 -7.81
N ARG A 77 1.75 -14.40 -8.98
CA ARG A 77 2.66 -15.55 -9.08
C ARG A 77 4.02 -15.32 -8.42
N GLN A 78 4.43 -14.08 -8.19
CA GLN A 78 5.74 -13.79 -7.60
C GLN A 78 5.73 -13.92 -6.08
N TYR A 79 4.55 -13.93 -5.44
CA TYR A 79 4.48 -13.97 -3.98
C TYR A 79 4.71 -15.35 -3.38
N ASN A 80 4.70 -16.41 -4.19
CA ASN A 80 5.08 -17.74 -3.72
C ASN A 80 6.52 -17.76 -3.16
N GLN A 81 7.39 -16.85 -3.61
CA GLN A 81 8.75 -16.71 -3.11
C GLN A 81 8.83 -16.17 -1.67
N LEU A 82 7.71 -15.77 -1.06
CA LEU A 82 7.61 -15.46 0.37
C LEU A 82 7.46 -16.72 1.24
N PHE A 83 7.50 -17.90 0.63
CA PHE A 83 7.36 -19.22 1.27
C PHE A 83 8.48 -20.15 0.79
N THR A 84 8.62 -21.31 1.42
CA THR A 84 9.61 -22.32 0.98
C THR A 84 9.30 -22.81 -0.43
N PRO A 85 10.31 -23.20 -1.23
CA PRO A 85 10.11 -23.63 -2.63
C PRO A 85 9.56 -25.07 -2.75
N ASP A 86 9.05 -25.65 -1.67
CA ASP A 86 8.54 -27.02 -1.60
C ASP A 86 7.00 -27.06 -1.56
N GLU A 87 6.44 -28.28 -1.50
CA GLU A 87 4.98 -28.48 -1.48
C GLU A 87 4.30 -27.80 -0.28
N ARG A 88 5.01 -27.69 0.85
CA ARG A 88 4.48 -27.04 2.07
C ARG A 88 4.40 -25.54 1.89
N GLY A 89 5.44 -24.93 1.34
CA GLY A 89 5.43 -23.49 1.04
C GLY A 89 4.40 -23.14 -0.02
N GLN A 90 4.23 -23.97 -1.05
CA GLN A 90 3.16 -23.81 -2.03
C GLN A 90 1.77 -23.88 -1.39
N ALA A 91 1.53 -24.83 -0.48
CA ALA A 91 0.26 -24.94 0.25
C ALA A 91 -0.02 -23.73 1.15
N ASN A 92 1.01 -23.21 1.84
CA ASN A 92 0.91 -21.99 2.65
C ASN A 92 0.61 -20.75 1.79
N TYR A 93 1.29 -20.60 0.65
CA TYR A 93 1.01 -19.55 -0.32
C TYR A 93 -0.44 -19.60 -0.80
N GLU A 94 -0.93 -20.76 -1.25
CA GLU A 94 -2.30 -20.88 -1.75
C GLU A 94 -3.33 -20.59 -0.66
N THR A 95 -3.07 -21.05 0.57
CA THR A 95 -3.97 -20.84 1.71
C THR A 95 -4.02 -19.36 2.08
N SER A 96 -2.87 -18.71 2.25
CA SER A 96 -2.78 -17.28 2.58
C SER A 96 -3.42 -16.40 1.51
N TRP A 97 -3.19 -16.70 0.23
CA TRP A 97 -3.82 -15.97 -0.89
C TRP A 97 -5.34 -16.12 -0.89
N LYS A 98 -5.86 -17.36 -0.76
CA LYS A 98 -7.32 -17.60 -0.71
C LYS A 98 -7.98 -16.87 0.45
N LEU A 99 -7.36 -16.87 1.62
CA LEU A 99 -7.87 -16.18 2.80
C LEU A 99 -7.85 -14.66 2.60
N PHE A 100 -6.74 -14.13 2.10
CA PHE A 100 -6.61 -12.70 1.79
C PHE A 100 -7.67 -12.25 0.78
N ILE A 101 -7.81 -12.93 -0.36
CA ILE A 101 -8.79 -12.57 -1.40
C ILE A 101 -10.22 -12.65 -0.87
N SER A 102 -10.52 -13.66 -0.05
CA SER A 102 -11.84 -13.82 0.58
C SER A 102 -12.16 -12.64 1.50
N TRP A 103 -11.20 -12.20 2.31
CA TRP A 103 -11.34 -11.02 3.15
C TRP A 103 -11.38 -9.72 2.33
N TRP A 104 -10.49 -9.58 1.34
CA TRP A 104 -10.27 -8.34 0.60
C TRP A 104 -11.51 -7.88 -0.17
N TRP A 105 -12.19 -8.81 -0.84
CA TRP A 105 -13.35 -8.52 -1.69
C TRP A 105 -14.71 -8.62 -0.97
N GLN A 106 -14.73 -8.90 0.33
CA GLN A 106 -15.99 -9.05 1.07
C GLN A 106 -16.67 -7.70 1.28
N ASP A 107 -17.67 -7.33 0.48
CA ASP A 107 -18.46 -6.13 0.73
C ASP A 107 -19.52 -6.37 1.84
N PRO A 108 -19.72 -5.49 2.84
CA PRO A 108 -19.12 -4.17 3.05
C PRO A 108 -17.92 -4.08 4.00
N ILE A 109 -17.37 -5.21 4.45
CA ILE A 109 -16.47 -5.27 5.62
C ILE A 109 -15.02 -5.65 5.29
N GLY A 110 -14.73 -5.92 4.03
CA GLY A 110 -13.46 -6.37 3.52
C GLY A 110 -12.44 -5.26 3.42
N GLY A 111 -11.17 -5.64 3.30
CA GLY A 111 -10.04 -4.70 3.27
C GLY A 111 -10.21 -3.58 2.25
N LYS A 112 -10.63 -3.92 1.03
CA LYS A 112 -10.89 -2.92 -0.03
C LYS A 112 -11.98 -1.93 0.36
N SER A 113 -13.17 -2.42 0.71
CA SER A 113 -14.33 -1.57 1.04
C SER A 113 -14.04 -0.67 2.26
N VAL A 114 -13.29 -1.16 3.25
CA VAL A 114 -12.89 -0.37 4.43
C VAL A 114 -11.91 0.72 4.05
N LEU A 115 -10.86 0.39 3.27
CA LEU A 115 -9.88 1.38 2.82
C LEU A 115 -10.54 2.43 1.92
N GLU A 116 -11.45 2.04 1.03
CA GLU A 116 -12.23 2.96 0.18
C GLU A 116 -12.97 3.97 1.05
N ARG A 117 -13.80 3.49 1.97
CA ARG A 117 -14.58 4.35 2.87
C ARG A 117 -13.73 5.33 3.65
N VAL A 118 -12.60 4.86 4.20
CA VAL A 118 -11.70 5.73 4.96
C VAL A 118 -11.09 6.77 4.04
N SER A 119 -10.59 6.38 2.87
CA SER A 119 -9.94 7.28 1.92
C SER A 119 -10.88 8.31 1.32
N ASP A 120 -12.13 7.94 1.05
CA ASP A 120 -13.15 8.82 0.47
C ASP A 120 -13.45 10.03 1.38
N LEU A 121 -13.35 9.87 2.70
CA LEU A 121 -13.54 10.97 3.66
C LEU A 121 -12.50 12.08 3.51
N TYR A 122 -11.33 11.79 2.93
CA TYR A 122 -10.21 12.73 2.87
C TYR A 122 -9.93 13.28 1.47
N ILE A 123 -10.46 12.65 0.40
CA ILE A 123 -10.22 13.10 -0.97
C ILE A 123 -10.63 14.55 -1.18
N GLU A 124 -11.83 14.93 -0.75
CA GLU A 124 -12.34 16.30 -0.95
C GLU A 124 -11.48 17.32 -0.22
N GLU A 125 -11.11 17.04 1.04
CA GLU A 125 -10.26 17.94 1.83
C GLU A 125 -8.85 18.09 1.23
N ILE A 126 -8.22 16.97 0.82
CA ILE A 126 -6.89 17.00 0.21
C ILE A 126 -6.95 17.72 -1.14
N TRP A 127 -7.99 17.47 -1.93
CA TRP A 127 -8.20 18.16 -3.20
C TRP A 127 -8.28 19.68 -3.01
N HIS A 128 -9.10 20.16 -2.07
CA HIS A 128 -9.19 21.60 -1.77
C HIS A 128 -7.87 22.20 -1.29
N GLY A 129 -7.14 21.47 -0.44
CA GLY A 129 -5.81 21.88 0.02
C GLY A 129 -4.81 22.03 -1.14
N LEU A 130 -4.81 21.07 -2.07
CA LEU A 130 -3.97 21.12 -3.27
C LEU A 130 -4.39 22.25 -4.20
N ASP A 131 -5.68 22.41 -4.49
CA ASP A 131 -6.18 23.46 -5.39
C ASP A 131 -5.78 24.87 -4.91
N LYS A 132 -5.95 25.15 -3.62
CA LYS A 132 -5.54 26.42 -3.00
C LYS A 132 -4.04 26.69 -3.14
N GLN A 133 -3.19 25.66 -3.07
CA GLN A 133 -1.74 25.82 -3.10
C GLN A 133 -1.20 25.84 -4.53
N LEU A 134 -1.80 25.06 -5.43
CA LEU A 134 -1.44 25.00 -6.84
C LEU A 134 -1.89 26.25 -7.61
N SER A 135 -3.00 26.88 -7.22
CA SER A 135 -3.46 28.15 -7.79
C SER A 135 -2.49 29.32 -7.55
N LEU A 136 -1.62 29.23 -6.54
CA LEU A 136 -0.58 30.22 -6.23
C LEU A 136 0.68 30.06 -7.08
N LEU A 137 0.81 28.98 -7.86
CA LEU A 137 2.02 28.71 -8.64
C LEU A 137 2.00 29.43 -10.01
N PRO A 138 3.09 30.13 -10.38
CA PRO A 138 3.11 31.02 -11.55
C PRO A 138 3.19 30.30 -12.90
N LYS A 139 3.44 28.98 -12.95
CA LYS A 139 3.62 28.22 -14.19
C LYS A 139 2.35 27.47 -14.61
N GLU A 140 2.14 27.35 -15.92
CA GLU A 140 1.26 26.31 -16.47
C GLU A 140 2.06 24.99 -16.44
N ARG A 141 1.46 23.94 -15.87
CA ARG A 141 1.93 22.56 -16.00
C ARG A 141 0.83 21.76 -16.70
N ASP A 142 1.21 20.68 -17.38
CA ASP A 142 0.26 19.71 -17.93
C ASP A 142 -0.65 19.15 -16.82
N SER A 143 -1.78 18.56 -17.21
CA SER A 143 -2.69 17.91 -16.26
C SER A 143 -1.94 16.82 -15.49
N ILE A 144 -1.87 16.95 -14.16
CA ILE A 144 -1.19 15.97 -13.30
C ILE A 144 -2.25 15.12 -12.61
N ARG A 145 -2.09 13.80 -12.70
CA ARG A 145 -2.84 12.83 -11.89
C ARG A 145 -2.07 12.54 -10.61
N TYR A 146 -2.71 12.75 -9.48
CA TYR A 146 -2.22 12.40 -8.16
C TYR A 146 -3.01 11.22 -7.62
N GLU A 147 -2.30 10.25 -7.06
CA GLU A 147 -2.90 9.05 -6.48
C GLU A 147 -2.54 8.98 -5.01
N ILE A 148 -3.55 8.87 -4.15
CA ILE A 148 -3.35 8.53 -2.75
C ILE A 148 -3.42 7.01 -2.66
N VAL A 149 -2.28 6.38 -2.38
CA VAL A 149 -2.17 4.93 -2.31
C VAL A 149 -2.48 4.48 -0.89
N MET A 150 -3.59 3.77 -0.72
CA MET A 150 -4.04 3.32 0.59
C MET A 150 -3.57 1.90 0.87
N ILE A 151 -2.93 1.75 2.03
CA ILE A 151 -2.57 0.45 2.59
C ILE A 151 -3.13 0.34 4.01
N TYR A 152 -3.46 -0.87 4.45
CA TYR A 152 -4.10 -1.01 5.77
C TYR A 152 -3.13 -0.94 6.96
N ASP A 153 -1.85 -1.25 6.78
CA ASP A 153 -0.82 -1.15 7.83
C ASP A 153 0.56 -0.80 7.23
N ARG A 154 1.52 -0.40 8.06
CA ARG A 154 2.90 -0.16 7.64
C ARG A 154 3.66 -1.49 7.59
N PRO A 155 4.34 -1.81 6.47
CA PRO A 155 5.11 -3.05 6.37
C PRO A 155 6.30 -3.05 7.36
N PHE A 156 7.29 -2.19 7.15
CA PHE A 156 8.43 -2.02 8.06
C PHE A 156 8.73 -0.54 8.31
N SER A 157 9.32 -0.23 9.46
CA SER A 157 9.63 1.15 9.86
C SER A 157 10.71 1.82 9.01
N HIS A 158 11.62 1.04 8.41
CA HIS A 158 12.69 1.55 7.55
C HIS A 158 12.31 1.63 6.08
N LEU A 159 11.24 0.93 5.65
CA LEU A 159 10.80 1.00 4.26
C LEU A 159 10.21 2.39 3.95
N PRO A 160 10.60 2.98 2.82
CA PRO A 160 10.05 4.26 2.39
C PRO A 160 8.58 4.12 2.02
N MET A 161 7.80 5.13 2.37
CA MET A 161 6.35 5.24 2.10
C MET A 161 6.04 6.21 0.95
N ASN A 162 7.07 6.62 0.22
CA ASN A 162 6.99 7.53 -0.91
C ASN A 162 7.90 7.02 -2.02
N PHE A 163 7.34 6.80 -3.21
CA PHE A 163 8.10 6.37 -4.39
C PHE A 163 7.55 7.04 -5.65
N GLY A 164 8.39 7.87 -6.29
CA GLY A 164 7.95 8.62 -7.47
C GLY A 164 6.69 9.44 -7.19
N ALA A 165 5.59 9.09 -7.87
CA ALA A 165 4.28 9.73 -7.71
C ALA A 165 3.38 9.06 -6.65
N PHE A 166 3.78 7.92 -6.09
CA PHE A 166 3.00 7.16 -5.11
C PHE A 166 3.24 7.68 -3.70
N HIS A 167 2.17 8.11 -3.05
CA HIS A 167 2.14 8.45 -1.63
C HIS A 167 1.36 7.38 -0.88
N PHE A 168 2.05 6.57 -0.08
CA PHE A 168 1.41 5.52 0.70
C PHE A 168 0.90 6.07 2.02
N GLN A 169 -0.34 5.72 2.35
CA GLN A 169 -0.98 6.12 3.58
C GLN A 169 -1.58 4.91 4.31
N THR A 170 -1.31 4.82 5.61
CA THR A 170 -1.84 3.75 6.47
C THR A 170 -3.18 4.14 7.09
N LEU A 171 -3.99 3.14 7.44
CA LEU A 171 -5.25 3.33 8.17
C LEU A 171 -5.01 4.12 9.48
N ASP A 172 -3.99 3.73 10.24
CA ASP A 172 -3.61 4.40 11.50
C ASP A 172 -3.15 5.85 11.33
N ALA A 173 -2.65 6.23 10.14
CA ALA A 173 -2.31 7.62 9.85
C ALA A 173 -3.55 8.50 9.62
N LEU A 174 -4.69 7.89 9.29
CA LEU A 174 -5.97 8.55 9.00
C LEU A 174 -6.98 8.49 10.15
N LEU A 175 -6.77 7.64 11.16
CA LEU A 175 -7.66 7.59 12.32
C LEU A 175 -7.58 8.83 13.25
N PRO A 176 -6.43 9.53 13.38
CA PRO A 176 -6.40 10.84 14.01
C PRO A 176 -6.69 11.94 12.97
N VAL A 177 -7.75 12.72 13.19
CA VAL A 177 -8.13 13.96 12.47
C VAL A 177 -6.98 15.00 12.34
N CYS A 178 -5.83 14.77 12.99
CA CYS A 178 -4.72 15.72 13.15
C CYS A 178 -3.55 15.60 12.16
N LYS A 179 -3.65 14.87 11.03
CA LYS A 179 -2.52 14.74 10.08
C LYS A 179 -2.76 15.24 8.65
N LYS A 180 -3.92 15.86 8.37
CA LYS A 180 -4.27 16.36 7.02
C LYS A 180 -3.24 17.33 6.43
N ASP A 181 -2.79 18.29 7.24
CA ASP A 181 -1.85 19.32 6.77
C ASP A 181 -0.48 18.72 6.46
N GLN A 182 -0.09 17.64 7.16
CA GLN A 182 1.16 16.90 6.92
C GLN A 182 1.13 16.11 5.61
N ILE A 183 -0.02 15.52 5.27
CA ILE A 183 -0.22 14.80 4.00
C ILE A 183 -0.14 15.79 2.84
N VAL A 184 -0.85 16.91 2.94
CA VAL A 184 -0.81 17.99 1.95
C VAL A 184 0.61 18.53 1.80
N GLU A 185 1.32 18.80 2.91
CA GLU A 185 2.70 19.29 2.88
C GLU A 185 3.67 18.28 2.26
N THR A 186 3.50 16.99 2.52
CA THR A 186 4.32 15.92 1.92
C THR A 186 4.11 15.86 0.40
N ILE A 187 2.85 15.88 -0.06
CA ILE A 187 2.52 15.88 -1.48
C ILE A 187 3.10 17.14 -2.16
N LEU A 188 2.94 18.32 -1.54
CA LEU A 188 3.49 19.57 -2.07
C LEU A 188 5.01 19.58 -2.13
N THR A 189 5.68 18.98 -1.14
CA THR A 189 7.14 18.83 -1.14
C THR A 189 7.59 18.00 -2.34
N ASN A 190 6.92 16.87 -2.60
CA ASN A 190 7.21 16.01 -3.75
C ASN A 190 6.97 16.73 -5.09
N ILE A 191 5.87 17.49 -5.20
CA ILE A 191 5.55 18.30 -6.40
C ILE A 191 6.61 19.38 -6.68
N ARG A 192 7.15 19.98 -5.61
CA ARG A 192 8.18 21.02 -5.68
C ARG A 192 9.57 20.45 -5.98
N SER A 193 9.89 19.26 -5.46
CA SER A 193 11.16 18.57 -5.71
C SER A 193 11.22 17.93 -7.10
N TYR A 194 10.06 17.61 -7.70
CA TYR A 194 10.00 17.15 -9.08
C TYR A 194 10.33 18.31 -10.03
N LYS A 195 11.60 18.38 -10.46
CA LYS A 195 12.01 19.17 -11.63
C LYS A 195 11.81 18.30 -12.89
N PRO A 196 11.12 18.80 -13.92
CA PRO A 196 11.08 18.13 -15.21
C PRO A 196 12.49 18.02 -15.81
#